data_AF-A0AAD2ED47-F1
#
_entry.id   AF-A0AAD2ED47-F1
#
_cell.length_a   1.000
_cell.length_b   1.000
_cell.length_c   1.000
_cell.angle_alpha   90.00
_cell.angle_beta   90.00
_cell.angle_gamma   90.00
#
_symmetry.space_group_name_H-M   'P 1'
#
loop_
_entity.id
_entity.type
_entity.pdbx_description
1 polymer ?
#
loop_
_entity_poly.entity_id
_entity_poly.type
_entity_poly.pdbx_seq_one_letter_code
_entity_poly.pdbx_strand_id
1 'polypeptide(L)'
;MNETLETRAKNLTSELEKSSRRVSELTIEKETLDIQVKNLLCDLEYSKSQLLAFSSGSEKLDNILGMGKPAKNKGGLGFKENDASTSNTMLIPATDSPKHVPNPDFKDKRFVRQSRTRRPRNRNHRPHNIGPRFIPTYFQCGELGHIKPKCYHFLNKNRNRDLNRNKYQDYVGQINFLTNQVSKLATLMIQTTGNIPVTRQVRVKKSDLKKL
;
A
#
# COMPACT_ATOMS: atom_id res chain seq x y z
N MET A 1 12.17 -10.47 75.25
CA MET A 1 12.32 -11.40 74.10
C MET A 1 11.09 -11.45 73.19
N ASN A 2 9.87 -11.17 73.68
CA ASN A 2 8.65 -11.21 72.86
C ASN A 2 8.50 -10.02 71.88
N GLU A 3 8.91 -8.83 72.30
CA GLU A 3 8.76 -7.57 71.54
C GLU A 3 9.59 -7.54 70.23
N THR A 4 10.77 -8.19 70.25
CA THR A 4 11.62 -8.39 69.06
C THR A 4 11.04 -9.39 68.06
N LEU A 5 10.25 -10.36 68.52
CA LEU A 5 9.57 -11.31 67.63
C LEU A 5 8.36 -10.65 66.95
N GLU A 6 7.62 -9.84 67.70
CA GLU A 6 6.43 -9.15 67.19
C GLU A 6 6.76 -8.11 66.12
N THR A 7 7.85 -7.35 66.29
CA THR A 7 8.36 -6.42 65.29
C THR A 7 8.83 -7.14 64.02
N ARG A 8 9.50 -8.29 64.16
CA ARG A 8 9.94 -9.11 63.04
C ARG A 8 8.75 -9.69 62.26
N ALA A 9 7.72 -10.14 62.96
CA ALA A 9 6.47 -10.61 62.33
C ALA A 9 5.79 -9.50 61.53
N LYS A 10 5.67 -8.29 62.09
CA LYS A 10 5.09 -7.12 61.40
C LYS A 10 5.89 -6.70 60.16
N ASN A 11 7.21 -6.81 60.20
CA ASN A 11 8.05 -6.50 59.03
C ASN A 11 7.85 -7.53 57.92
N LEU A 12 7.88 -8.83 58.26
CA LEU A 12 7.65 -9.91 57.30
C LEU A 12 6.27 -9.83 56.64
N THR A 13 5.21 -9.49 57.38
CA THR A 13 3.88 -9.31 56.78
C THR A 13 3.85 -8.11 55.83
N SER A 14 4.49 -7.00 56.16
CA SER A 14 4.64 -5.84 55.26
C SER A 14 5.39 -6.21 53.98
N GLU A 15 6.47 -6.97 54.11
CA GLU A 15 7.29 -7.40 52.97
C GLU A 15 6.54 -8.38 52.06
N LEU A 16 5.79 -9.32 52.65
CA LEU A 16 4.91 -10.24 51.94
C LEU A 16 3.82 -9.51 51.16
N GLU A 17 3.23 -8.47 51.75
CA GLU A 17 2.21 -7.65 51.07
C GLU A 17 2.82 -6.90 49.88
N LYS A 18 4.02 -6.33 50.04
CA LYS A 18 4.75 -5.67 48.94
C LYS A 18 5.13 -6.66 47.84
N SER A 19 5.58 -7.88 48.17
CA SER A 19 5.86 -8.91 47.16
C SER A 19 4.60 -9.34 46.44
N SER A 20 3.47 -9.46 47.14
CA SER A 20 2.17 -9.83 46.55
C SER A 20 1.69 -8.78 45.53
N ARG A 21 1.85 -7.49 45.85
CA ARG A 21 1.54 -6.40 44.90
C ARG A 21 2.42 -6.46 43.66
N ARG A 22 3.74 -6.63 43.81
CA ARG A 22 4.67 -6.77 42.69
C ARG A 22 4.35 -7.96 41.79
N VAL A 23 3.95 -9.09 42.37
CA VAL A 23 3.53 -10.27 41.58
C VAL A 23 2.27 -9.96 40.76
N SER A 24 1.31 -9.26 41.35
CA SER A 24 0.08 -8.85 40.64
C SER A 24 0.40 -7.91 39.47
N GLU A 25 1.27 -6.92 39.69
CA GLU A 25 1.73 -5.99 38.64
C GLU A 25 2.42 -6.72 37.49
N LEU A 26 3.37 -7.61 37.80
CA LEU A 26 4.07 -8.42 36.80
C LEU A 26 3.12 -9.34 36.02
N THR A 27 2.05 -9.82 36.67
CA THR A 27 1.04 -10.66 36.00
C THR A 27 0.30 -9.85 34.95
N ILE A 28 -0.09 -8.62 35.27
CA ILE A 28 -0.73 -7.70 34.32
C ILE A 28 0.25 -7.36 33.18
N GLU A 29 1.49 -7.01 33.50
CA GLU A 29 2.49 -6.70 32.47
C GLU A 29 2.71 -7.89 31.51
N LYS A 30 2.80 -9.11 32.05
CA LYS A 30 2.90 -10.32 31.23
C LYS A 30 1.72 -10.47 30.27
N GLU A 31 0.48 -10.30 30.75
CA GLU A 31 -0.70 -10.37 29.90
C GLU A 31 -0.70 -9.29 28.81
N THR A 32 -0.26 -8.06 29.13
CA THR A 32 -0.15 -6.99 28.13
C THR A 32 0.89 -7.30 27.06
N LEU A 33 2.04 -7.86 27.46
CA LEU A 33 3.09 -8.29 26.54
C LEU A 33 2.60 -9.43 25.63
N ASP A 34 1.88 -10.41 26.18
CA ASP A 34 1.31 -11.51 25.40
C ASP A 34 0.33 -10.99 24.33
N ILE A 35 -0.47 -9.96 24.65
CA ILE A 35 -1.36 -9.30 23.68
C ILE A 35 -0.55 -8.56 22.60
N GLN A 36 0.50 -7.82 22.99
CA GLN A 36 1.35 -7.11 22.03
C GLN A 36 2.07 -8.07 21.08
N VAL A 37 2.61 -9.17 21.58
CA VAL A 37 3.26 -10.20 20.78
C VAL A 37 2.28 -10.79 19.77
N LYS A 38 1.05 -11.12 20.19
CA LYS A 38 0.01 -11.61 19.27
C LYS A 38 -0.33 -10.61 18.18
N ASN A 39 -0.49 -9.33 18.52
CA ASN A 39 -0.78 -8.29 17.54
C ASN A 39 0.37 -8.14 16.53
N LEU A 40 1.62 -8.11 16.99
CA LEU A 40 2.79 -8.03 16.13
C LEU A 40 2.92 -9.24 15.20
N LEU A 41 2.58 -10.44 15.68
CA LEU A 41 2.55 -11.64 14.85
C LEU A 41 1.50 -11.53 13.73
N CYS A 42 0.30 -11.04 14.05
CA CYS A 42 -0.74 -10.79 13.05
C CYS A 42 -0.29 -9.77 11.99
N ASP A 43 0.32 -8.66 12.42
CA ASP A 43 0.82 -7.62 11.50
C ASP A 43 1.95 -8.15 10.60
N LEU A 44 2.85 -8.98 11.15
CA LEU A 44 3.92 -9.62 10.40
C LEU A 44 3.36 -10.57 9.34
N GLU A 45 2.38 -11.40 9.70
CA GLU A 45 1.77 -12.34 8.77
C GLU A 45 0.98 -11.63 7.67
N TYR A 46 0.28 -10.55 8.01
CA TYR A 46 -0.38 -9.67 7.05
C TYR A 46 0.64 -9.04 6.07
N SER A 47 1.72 -8.45 6.59
CA SER A 47 2.77 -7.83 5.77
C SER A 47 3.44 -8.86 4.85
N LYS A 48 3.73 -10.06 5.35
CA LYS A 48 4.28 -11.16 4.55
C LYS A 48 3.36 -11.54 3.41
N SER A 49 2.07 -11.67 3.67
CA SER A 49 1.07 -11.99 2.64
C SER A 49 0.98 -10.90 1.58
N GLN A 50 1.05 -9.63 2.01
CA GLN A 50 1.07 -8.49 1.10
C GLN A 50 2.32 -8.46 0.22
N LEU A 51 3.51 -8.73 0.78
CA LEU A 51 4.77 -8.81 0.02
C LEU A 51 4.77 -9.97 -0.98
N LEU A 52 4.22 -11.13 -0.60
CA LEU A 52 4.06 -12.26 -1.52
C LEU A 52 3.15 -11.90 -2.70
N ALA A 53 2.06 -11.17 -2.46
CA ALA A 53 1.20 -10.68 -3.52
C ALA A 53 1.95 -9.76 -4.50
N PHE A 54 2.82 -8.88 -4.01
CA PHE A 54 3.68 -8.06 -4.89
C PHE A 54 4.72 -8.88 -5.66
N SER A 55 5.31 -9.89 -5.02
CA SER A 55 6.35 -10.75 -5.61
C SER A 55 5.81 -11.63 -6.74
N SER A 56 4.57 -12.13 -6.62
CA SER A 56 3.93 -12.89 -7.70
C SER A 56 3.71 -12.07 -8.98
N GLY A 57 3.57 -10.75 -8.86
CA GLY A 57 3.50 -9.83 -10.01
C GLY A 57 4.85 -9.56 -10.65
N SER A 58 5.94 -9.60 -9.88
CA SER A 58 7.28 -9.28 -10.39
C SER A 58 7.84 -10.39 -11.27
N GLU A 59 7.60 -11.67 -10.98
CA GLU A 59 8.11 -12.77 -11.81
C GLU A 59 7.64 -12.69 -13.27
N LYS A 60 6.38 -12.29 -13.49
CA LYS A 60 5.86 -12.07 -14.84
C LYS A 60 6.54 -10.87 -15.52
N LEU A 61 6.82 -9.81 -14.77
CA LEU A 61 7.54 -8.65 -15.28
C LEU A 61 9.01 -8.99 -15.57
N ASP A 62 9.68 -9.71 -14.69
CA ASP A 62 11.07 -10.15 -14.86
C ASP A 62 11.22 -11.01 -16.11
N ASN A 63 10.25 -11.89 -16.37
CA ASN A 63 10.19 -12.69 -17.59
C ASN A 63 9.96 -11.86 -18.87
N ILE A 64 9.15 -10.80 -18.80
CA ILE A 64 8.90 -9.90 -19.94
C ILE A 64 10.12 -8.99 -20.18
N LEU A 65 10.74 -8.49 -19.11
CA LEU A 65 11.86 -7.57 -19.15
C LEU A 65 13.20 -8.28 -19.33
N GLY A 66 13.24 -9.61 -19.19
CA GLY A 66 14.47 -10.41 -19.26
C GLY A 66 15.45 -10.10 -18.13
N MET A 67 14.98 -9.56 -17.00
CA MET A 67 15.80 -9.31 -15.82
C MET A 67 16.34 -10.63 -15.26
N GLY A 68 17.64 -10.67 -14.96
CA GLY A 68 18.32 -11.88 -14.46
C GLY A 68 18.70 -12.93 -15.51
N LYS A 69 18.28 -12.79 -16.78
CA LYS A 69 18.70 -13.71 -17.85
C LYS A 69 20.08 -13.32 -18.42
N PRO A 70 20.95 -14.29 -18.75
CA PRO A 70 22.22 -14.00 -19.41
C PRO A 70 21.96 -13.36 -20.78
N ALA A 71 22.86 -12.46 -21.22
CA ALA A 71 22.65 -11.55 -22.35
C ALA A 71 22.24 -12.21 -23.68
N LYS A 72 22.47 -13.52 -23.84
CA LYS A 72 22.12 -14.33 -25.01
C LYS A 72 20.65 -14.77 -25.05
N ASN A 73 19.97 -14.83 -23.90
CA ASN A 73 18.61 -15.36 -23.76
C ASN A 73 17.60 -14.25 -23.43
N LYS A 74 17.50 -13.23 -24.29
CA LYS A 74 16.51 -12.14 -24.16
C LYS A 74 15.13 -12.50 -24.75
N GLY A 75 14.78 -13.79 -24.72
CA GLY A 75 13.44 -14.26 -25.05
C GLY A 75 12.46 -13.81 -23.98
N GLY A 76 11.88 -12.63 -24.20
CA GLY A 76 10.73 -12.09 -23.49
C GLY A 76 9.76 -11.58 -24.53
N LEU A 77 8.44 -11.70 -24.30
CA LEU A 77 7.33 -11.51 -25.24
C LEU A 77 6.86 -12.76 -26.02
N GLY A 78 7.33 -13.96 -25.67
CA GLY A 78 6.78 -15.22 -26.19
C GLY A 78 7.34 -15.69 -27.53
N PHE A 79 8.46 -15.12 -28.00
CA PHE A 79 9.19 -15.65 -29.14
C PHE A 79 9.92 -16.95 -28.75
N LYS A 80 9.52 -18.07 -29.36
CA LYS A 80 10.24 -19.34 -29.28
C LYS A 80 11.11 -19.48 -30.51
N GLU A 81 12.42 -19.62 -30.31
CA GLU A 81 13.42 -19.69 -31.39
C GLU A 81 13.21 -20.87 -32.36
N ASN A 82 12.42 -21.88 -31.94
CA ASN A 82 12.14 -23.09 -32.70
C ASN A 82 10.73 -23.13 -33.33
N ASP A 83 9.88 -22.14 -33.08
CA ASP A 83 8.62 -22.01 -33.80
C ASP A 83 8.92 -21.32 -35.13
N ALA A 84 9.24 -22.13 -36.14
CA ALA A 84 9.43 -21.66 -37.50
C ALA A 84 8.20 -20.87 -37.94
N SER A 85 8.35 -19.54 -37.98
CA SER A 85 7.32 -18.63 -38.44
C SER A 85 6.93 -19.00 -39.87
N THR A 86 5.71 -19.50 -40.07
CA THR A 86 5.13 -19.73 -41.40
C THR A 86 4.77 -18.43 -42.11
N SER A 87 4.87 -17.28 -41.42
CA SER A 87 4.73 -15.97 -42.04
C SER A 87 6.06 -15.52 -42.65
N ASN A 88 6.12 -15.50 -43.99
CA ASN A 88 7.13 -14.81 -44.77
C ASN A 88 7.07 -13.30 -44.52
N THR A 89 7.61 -12.83 -43.40
CA THR A 89 7.78 -11.40 -43.13
C THR A 89 9.27 -11.09 -43.07
N MET A 90 9.82 -10.73 -44.22
CA MET A 90 11.14 -10.09 -44.28
C MET A 90 11.03 -8.68 -43.71
N LEU A 91 11.82 -8.39 -42.69
CA LEU A 91 12.07 -7.01 -42.27
C LEU A 91 12.96 -6.35 -43.32
N ILE A 92 12.35 -5.55 -44.20
CA ILE A 92 13.07 -4.72 -45.17
C ILE A 92 13.57 -3.47 -44.44
N PRO A 93 14.89 -3.21 -44.39
CA PRO A 93 15.40 -1.92 -43.94
C PRO A 93 14.86 -0.83 -44.86
N ALA A 94 14.31 0.25 -44.30
CA ALA A 94 13.87 1.39 -45.10
C ALA A 94 15.09 2.07 -45.73
N THR A 95 15.44 1.66 -46.96
CA THR A 95 16.41 2.36 -47.80
C THR A 95 15.69 3.48 -48.53
N ASP A 96 15.90 4.72 -48.06
CA ASP A 96 15.62 5.91 -48.84
C ASP A 96 16.69 6.05 -49.93
N SER A 97 16.47 5.48 -51.13
CA SER A 97 16.91 5.98 -52.45
C SER A 97 16.90 4.89 -53.55
N PRO A 98 16.75 5.27 -54.83
CA PRO A 98 16.61 4.33 -55.94
C PRO A 98 17.97 3.82 -56.45
N LYS A 99 18.04 2.50 -56.64
CA LYS A 99 18.97 1.72 -57.49
C LYS A 99 20.43 2.19 -57.56
N HIS A 100 21.30 1.56 -56.77
CA HIS A 100 22.68 1.28 -57.19
C HIS A 100 23.18 -0.04 -56.57
N VAL A 101 23.89 -0.82 -57.39
CA VAL A 101 24.44 -2.18 -57.20
C VAL A 101 25.29 -2.32 -55.92
N PRO A 102 25.29 -3.47 -55.20
CA PRO A 102 26.04 -3.61 -53.96
C PRO A 102 27.49 -4.02 -54.21
N ASN A 103 28.42 -3.44 -53.44
CA ASN A 103 29.64 -4.12 -53.02
C ASN A 103 29.74 -3.99 -51.49
N PRO A 104 30.12 -5.05 -50.74
CA PRO A 104 30.05 -5.04 -49.29
C PRO A 104 31.41 -4.63 -48.71
N ASP A 105 31.45 -3.58 -47.89
CA ASP A 105 32.52 -3.45 -46.91
C ASP A 105 32.05 -2.73 -45.64
N PHE A 106 32.24 -3.43 -44.54
CA PHE A 106 31.98 -3.08 -43.15
C PHE A 106 32.66 -1.78 -42.74
N LYS A 107 31.96 -0.84 -42.08
CA LYS A 107 32.51 0.00 -40.98
C LYS A 107 31.44 0.49 -40.00
N ASP A 108 31.67 0.13 -38.73
CA ASP A 108 31.10 0.70 -37.51
C ASP A 108 30.87 2.21 -37.58
N LYS A 109 29.63 2.66 -37.30
CA LYS A 109 29.37 4.07 -36.96
C LYS A 109 28.40 4.20 -35.79
N ARG A 110 28.98 4.63 -34.68
CA ARG A 110 28.36 5.08 -33.43
C ARG A 110 27.24 6.09 -33.72
N PHE A 111 26.01 5.81 -33.27
CA PHE A 111 24.87 6.71 -33.40
C PHE A 111 24.99 7.90 -32.43
N VAL A 112 25.35 9.06 -32.96
CA VAL A 112 25.17 10.35 -32.28
C VAL A 112 23.68 10.70 -32.32
N ARG A 113 23.07 10.94 -31.15
CA ARG A 113 21.68 11.39 -31.02
C ARG A 113 21.53 12.80 -31.62
N GLN A 114 21.08 12.91 -32.86
CA GLN A 114 20.65 14.18 -33.42
C GLN A 114 19.21 14.51 -32.99
N SER A 115 19.07 15.66 -32.35
CA SER A 115 17.83 16.30 -31.91
C SER A 115 16.86 16.51 -33.08
N ARG A 116 15.61 16.02 -32.92
CA ARG A 116 14.53 16.16 -33.91
C ARG A 116 14.12 17.63 -34.09
N THR A 117 14.58 18.26 -35.16
CA THR A 117 13.99 19.52 -35.65
C THR A 117 12.59 19.26 -36.20
N ARG A 118 11.58 19.97 -35.68
CA ARG A 118 10.19 19.94 -36.17
C ARG A 118 10.15 20.41 -37.63
N ARG A 119 9.92 19.51 -38.58
CA ARG A 119 9.57 19.89 -39.96
C ARG A 119 8.06 20.09 -40.10
N PRO A 120 7.57 21.11 -40.84
CA PRO A 120 6.16 21.30 -41.09
C PRO A 120 5.65 20.23 -42.05
N ARG A 121 4.56 19.55 -41.68
CA ARG A 121 3.95 18.48 -42.46
C ARG A 121 3.08 19.10 -43.56
N ASN A 122 3.58 19.10 -44.80
CA ASN A 122 2.83 19.48 -45.99
C ASN A 122 1.60 18.55 -46.13
N ARG A 123 0.39 19.12 -46.02
CA ARG A 123 -0.91 18.45 -46.17
C ARG A 123 -1.35 18.47 -47.64
N ASN A 124 -0.65 17.74 -48.50
CA ASN A 124 -1.20 17.39 -49.81
C ASN A 124 -1.94 16.06 -49.68
N HIS A 125 -3.21 16.12 -49.27
CA HIS A 125 -4.10 14.97 -49.24
C HIS A 125 -4.50 14.62 -50.68
N ARG A 126 -3.87 13.61 -51.28
CA ARG A 126 -4.45 12.90 -52.42
C ARG A 126 -5.71 12.17 -51.94
N PRO A 127 -6.87 12.32 -52.59
CA PRO A 127 -8.06 11.55 -52.24
C PRO A 127 -7.88 10.14 -52.81
N HIS A 128 -7.28 9.25 -52.02
CA HIS A 128 -7.46 7.82 -52.28
C HIS A 128 -8.90 7.47 -51.90
N ASN A 129 -9.64 6.93 -52.87
CA ASN A 129 -10.91 6.23 -52.66
C ASN A 129 -10.65 5.04 -51.73
N ILE A 130 -10.72 5.29 -50.43
CA ILE A 130 -10.61 4.29 -49.38
C ILE A 130 -12.02 4.22 -48.80
N GLY A 131 -12.59 3.01 -48.75
CA GLY A 131 -13.91 2.71 -48.19
C GLY A 131 -14.10 3.22 -46.74
N PRO A 132 -15.20 2.86 -46.06
CA PRO A 132 -15.56 3.44 -44.78
C PRO A 132 -14.39 3.29 -43.78
N ARG A 133 -13.77 4.42 -43.43
CA ARG A 133 -12.63 4.44 -42.51
C ARG A 133 -13.15 4.03 -41.15
N PHE A 134 -12.47 3.10 -40.49
CA PHE A 134 -12.79 2.74 -39.11
C PHE A 134 -12.71 3.99 -38.24
N ILE A 135 -13.84 4.35 -37.64
CA ILE A 135 -13.92 5.44 -36.68
C ILE A 135 -13.77 4.81 -35.29
N PRO A 136 -12.70 5.10 -34.55
CA PRO A 136 -12.54 4.57 -33.21
C PRO A 136 -13.64 5.13 -32.31
N THR A 137 -14.34 4.22 -31.62
CA THR A 137 -15.44 4.56 -30.72
C THR A 137 -15.16 3.91 -29.38
N TYR A 138 -15.22 4.69 -28.30
CA TYR A 138 -15.13 4.13 -26.97
C TYR A 138 -16.48 3.58 -26.54
N PHE A 139 -16.56 2.26 -26.35
CA PHE A 139 -17.81 1.55 -26.07
C PHE A 139 -18.66 2.12 -24.92
N GLN A 140 -18.04 2.66 -23.86
CA GLN A 140 -18.79 3.13 -22.69
C GLN A 140 -19.35 4.56 -22.82
N CYS A 141 -18.80 5.39 -23.71
CA CYS A 141 -19.35 6.73 -23.94
C CYS A 141 -20.10 6.85 -25.27
N GLY A 142 -19.91 5.91 -26.21
CA GLY A 142 -20.61 5.87 -27.51
C GLY A 142 -20.18 6.95 -28.51
N GLU A 143 -19.41 7.94 -28.08
CA GLU A 143 -18.90 9.01 -28.93
C GLU A 143 -17.85 8.52 -29.93
N LEU A 144 -18.04 8.95 -31.18
CA LEU A 144 -17.16 8.66 -32.30
C LEU A 144 -15.85 9.47 -32.21
N GLY A 145 -14.76 8.90 -32.73
CA GLY A 145 -13.50 9.60 -32.97
C GLY A 145 -12.47 9.52 -31.83
N HIS A 146 -12.72 8.75 -30.77
CA HIS A 146 -11.76 8.60 -29.68
C HIS A 146 -11.79 7.21 -29.02
N ILE A 147 -10.71 6.91 -28.31
CA ILE A 147 -10.50 5.67 -27.56
C ILE A 147 -10.46 5.96 -26.04
N LYS A 148 -10.65 4.93 -25.20
CA LYS A 148 -10.71 5.03 -23.72
C LYS A 148 -9.72 6.02 -23.08
N PRO A 149 -8.42 6.05 -23.42
CA PRO A 149 -7.46 6.96 -22.79
C PRO A 149 -7.71 8.45 -23.09
N LYS A 150 -8.42 8.74 -24.18
CA LYS A 150 -8.75 10.10 -24.65
C LYS A 150 -10.21 10.48 -24.41
N CYS A 151 -10.99 9.62 -23.74
CA CYS A 151 -12.39 9.90 -23.44
C CYS A 151 -12.50 10.91 -22.30
N TYR A 152 -12.98 12.13 -22.61
CA TYR A 152 -13.11 13.19 -21.62
C TYR A 152 -14.09 12.81 -20.49
N HIS A 153 -15.21 12.16 -20.83
CA HIS A 153 -16.21 11.69 -19.85
C HIS A 153 -15.60 10.69 -18.85
N PHE A 154 -14.79 9.73 -19.33
CA PHE A 154 -14.09 8.76 -18.48
C PHE A 154 -13.03 9.44 -17.59
N LEU A 155 -12.23 10.33 -18.16
CA LEU A 155 -11.19 11.05 -17.42
C LEU A 155 -11.80 11.94 -16.32
N ASN A 156 -12.90 12.63 -16.60
CA ASN A 156 -13.55 13.50 -15.63
C ASN A 156 -14.20 12.68 -14.49
N LYS A 157 -14.83 11.54 -14.81
CA LYS A 157 -15.38 10.62 -13.79
C LYS A 157 -14.31 10.09 -12.83
N ASN A 158 -13.11 9.77 -13.33
CA ASN A 158 -12.01 9.34 -12.48
C ASN A 158 -11.47 10.47 -11.60
N ARG A 159 -11.28 11.68 -12.15
CA ARG A 159 -10.86 12.85 -11.37
C ARG A 159 -11.80 13.14 -10.20
N ASN A 160 -13.11 13.07 -10.43
CA ASN A 160 -14.10 13.28 -9.37
C ASN A 160 -14.05 12.18 -8.28
N ARG A 161 -13.72 10.93 -8.65
CA ARG A 161 -13.52 9.85 -7.67
C ARG A 161 -12.29 10.08 -6.81
N ASP A 162 -11.19 10.53 -7.41
CA ASP A 162 -9.95 10.81 -6.68
C ASP A 162 -10.13 11.97 -5.68
N LEU A 163 -10.83 13.04 -6.09
CA LEU A 163 -11.17 14.15 -5.19
C LEU A 163 -12.05 13.71 -4.00
N ASN A 164 -13.03 12.83 -4.23
CA ASN A 164 -13.89 12.33 -3.16
C ASN A 164 -13.11 11.40 -2.19
N ARG A 165 -12.21 10.58 -2.73
CA ARG A 165 -11.34 9.72 -1.93
C ARG A 165 -10.43 10.53 -1.00
N ASN A 166 -9.89 11.65 -1.48
CA ASN A 166 -9.04 12.52 -0.67
C ASN A 166 -9.83 13.20 0.46
N LYS A 167 -11.06 13.66 0.20
CA LYS A 167 -11.92 14.22 1.26
C LYS A 167 -12.18 13.22 2.38
N TYR A 168 -12.49 11.96 2.04
CA TYR A 168 -12.72 10.92 3.06
C TYR A 168 -11.47 10.66 3.91
N GLN A 169 -10.29 10.66 3.30
CA GLN A 169 -9.01 10.53 4.02
C GLN A 169 -8.77 11.72 4.97
N ASP A 170 -9.07 12.95 4.54
CA ASP A 170 -8.95 14.14 5.38
C ASP A 170 -9.89 14.09 6.60
N TYR A 171 -11.15 13.65 6.41
CA TYR A 171 -12.10 13.45 7.51
C TYR A 171 -11.65 12.36 8.49
N VAL A 172 -11.14 11.23 7.98
CA VAL A 172 -10.61 10.15 8.82
C VAL A 172 -9.41 10.63 9.64
N GLY A 173 -8.51 11.43 9.05
CA GLY A 173 -7.40 12.05 9.75
C GLY A 173 -7.85 13.00 10.87
N GLN A 174 -8.86 13.83 10.61
CA GLN A 174 -9.43 14.75 11.61
C GLN A 174 -10.11 13.99 12.77
N ILE A 175 -10.88 12.94 12.46
CA ILE A 175 -11.52 12.09 13.47
C ILE A 175 -10.47 11.42 14.35
N ASN A 176 -9.44 10.82 13.75
CA ASN A 176 -8.36 10.17 14.51
C ASN A 176 -7.62 11.15 15.43
N PHE A 177 -7.39 12.39 14.97
CA PHE A 177 -6.79 13.44 15.80
C PHE A 177 -7.68 13.78 17.00
N LEU A 178 -8.98 13.99 16.78
CA LEU A 178 -9.95 14.26 17.85
C LEU A 178 -10.04 13.10 18.84
N THR A 179 -10.12 11.85 18.35
CA THR A 179 -10.16 10.66 19.21
C THR A 179 -8.92 10.54 20.08
N ASN A 180 -7.73 10.83 19.52
CA ASN A 180 -6.49 10.84 20.28
C ASN A 180 -6.46 11.93 21.37
N GLN A 181 -7.00 13.11 21.09
CA GLN A 181 -7.09 14.18 22.09
C GLN A 181 -8.07 13.82 23.22
N VAL A 182 -9.23 13.25 22.88
CA VAL A 182 -10.21 12.78 23.88
C VAL A 182 -9.62 11.65 24.73
N SER A 183 -8.88 10.72 24.14
CA SER A 183 -8.22 9.62 24.86
C SER A 183 -7.15 10.13 25.86
N LYS A 184 -6.36 11.13 25.46
CA LYS A 184 -5.39 11.80 26.36
C LYS A 184 -6.09 12.49 27.53
N LEU A 185 -7.17 13.23 27.25
CA LEU A 185 -7.97 13.87 28.29
C LEU A 185 -8.58 12.85 29.24
N ALA A 186 -9.13 11.74 28.72
CA ALA A 186 -9.67 10.66 29.55
C ALA A 186 -8.58 10.05 30.46
N THR A 187 -7.37 9.88 29.94
CA THR A 187 -6.22 9.37 30.72
C THR A 187 -5.83 10.34 31.84
N LEU A 188 -5.77 11.64 31.53
CA LEU A 188 -5.50 12.68 32.53
C LEU A 188 -6.61 12.78 33.58
N MET A 189 -7.87 12.63 33.15
CA MET A 189 -9.02 12.59 34.07
C MET A 189 -8.95 11.38 35.00
N ILE A 190 -8.56 10.20 34.52
CA ILE A 190 -8.36 9.01 35.36
C ILE A 190 -7.21 9.24 36.37
N GLN A 191 -6.11 9.85 35.93
CA GLN A 191 -4.97 10.16 36.82
C GLN A 191 -5.31 11.21 37.89
N THR A 192 -6.13 12.21 37.55
CA THR A 192 -6.55 13.27 38.48
C THR A 192 -7.70 12.85 39.40
N THR A 193 -8.58 11.95 38.95
CA THR A 193 -9.69 11.41 39.74
C THR A 193 -9.35 10.15 40.55
N GLY A 194 -8.08 9.68 40.49
CA GLY A 194 -7.55 8.64 41.38
C GLY A 194 -7.62 8.97 42.89
N ASN A 195 -8.04 10.19 43.25
CA ASN A 195 -8.30 10.63 44.62
C ASN A 195 -9.78 10.95 44.89
N ILE A 196 -10.74 10.19 44.34
CA ILE A 196 -12.10 10.22 44.88
C ILE A 196 -12.06 9.48 46.23
N PRO A 197 -12.35 10.12 47.37
CA PRO A 197 -12.59 9.38 48.59
C PRO A 197 -13.83 8.52 48.32
N VAL A 198 -13.62 7.20 48.29
CA VAL A 198 -14.70 6.21 48.30
C VAL A 198 -15.59 6.57 49.48
N THR A 199 -16.75 7.20 49.22
CA THR A 199 -17.80 7.30 50.22
C THR A 199 -18.24 5.87 50.47
N ARG A 200 -17.77 5.31 51.61
CA ARG A 200 -18.23 4.01 52.09
C ARG A 200 -19.75 4.08 52.20
N GLN A 201 -20.46 3.49 51.24
CA GLN A 201 -21.87 3.21 51.42
C GLN A 201 -21.97 2.10 52.46
N VAL A 202 -22.27 2.49 53.70
CA VAL A 202 -22.58 1.57 54.77
C VAL A 202 -24.00 1.06 54.52
N ARG A 203 -24.14 -0.26 54.34
CA ARG A 203 -25.44 -0.91 54.23
C ARG A 203 -26.05 -0.98 55.63
N VAL A 204 -26.88 0.00 55.98
CA VAL A 204 -27.60 0.02 57.26
C VAL A 204 -28.90 -0.79 57.11
N LYS A 205 -29.21 -1.64 58.10
CA LYS A 205 -30.50 -2.36 58.11
C LYS A 205 -31.62 -1.37 58.42
N LYS A 206 -32.76 -1.52 57.75
CA LYS A 206 -33.93 -0.63 57.88
C LYS A 206 -34.49 -0.55 59.32
N SER A 207 -34.16 -1.51 60.18
CA SER A 207 -34.49 -1.53 61.62
C SER A 207 -33.77 -0.44 62.42
N ASP A 208 -32.59 -0.01 61.98
CA ASP A 208 -31.70 0.84 62.78
C ASP A 208 -31.98 2.33 62.56
N LEU A 209 -32.78 2.66 61.53
CA LEU A 209 -33.24 4.02 61.21
C LEU A 209 -34.46 4.48 62.03
N LYS A 210 -35.04 3.61 62.88
CA LYS A 210 -36.21 3.93 63.72
C LYS A 210 -35.86 4.37 65.16
N LYS A 211 -34.58 4.58 65.46
CA LYS A 211 -34.09 4.99 66.79
C LYS A 211 -33.42 6.36 66.85
N LEU A 212 -33.55 7.16 65.79
CA LEU A 212 -33.32 8.61 65.82
C LEU A 212 -34.68 9.30 65.82
#